data_AF-A0A920M940-F1
#
_entry.id   AF-A0A920M940-F1
#
_cell.length_a   1.000
_cell.length_b   1.000
_cell.length_c   1.000
_cell.angle_alpha   90.00
_cell.angle_beta   90.00
_cell.angle_gamma   90.00
#
_symmetry.space_group_name_H-M   'P 1'
#
loop_
_entity.id
_entity.type
_entity.pdbx_description
1 polymer ?
#
loop_
_entity_poly.entity_id
_entity_poly.type
_entity_poly.pdbx_seq_one_letter_code
_entity_poly.pdbx_strand_id
1 'polypeptide(L)' 'MTAHPKVCGETGELLMFGYSSFPPTLCIPGISADGELLQSEEFNCRWTDHDARFSFTRNHSFFP' A
#
# COMPACT_ATOMS: atom_id res chain seq x y z
N MET A 1 -4.24 7.59 -2.64
CA MET A 1 -4.62 6.30 -2.01
C MET A 1 -5.27 5.42 -3.07
N THR A 2 -4.98 4.13 -3.07
CA THR A 2 -5.54 3.15 -4.01
C THR A 2 -7.04 2.98 -3.81
N ALA A 3 -7.76 2.72 -4.90
CA ALA A 3 -9.18 2.39 -4.88
C ALA A 3 -9.46 0.93 -4.46
N HIS A 4 -8.42 0.10 -4.30
CA HIS A 4 -8.54 -1.32 -3.95
C HIS A 4 -7.85 -1.67 -2.63
N PRO A 5 -8.16 -1.01 -1.50
CA PRO A 5 -7.57 -1.37 -0.22
C PRO A 5 -7.96 -2.80 0.18
N LYS A 6 -7.14 -3.41 1.02
CA LYS A 6 -7.33 -4.77 1.50
C LYS A 6 -7.27 -4.80 3.01
N VAL A 7 -8.09 -5.66 3.62
CA VAL A 7 -8.07 -5.88 5.07
C VAL A 7 -7.42 -7.22 5.35
N CYS A 8 -6.45 -7.25 6.26
CA CYS A 8 -5.86 -8.49 6.74
C CYS A 8 -6.88 -9.24 7.60
N GLY A 9 -7.20 -10.49 7.23
CA GLY A 9 -8.19 -11.29 7.95
C GLY A 9 -7.76 -11.73 9.35
N GLU A 10 -6.46 -11.64 9.68
CA GLU A 10 -5.93 -12.03 10.99
C GLU A 10 -5.78 -10.83 11.95
N THR A 11 -5.27 -9.71 11.45
CA THR A 11 -4.94 -8.52 12.28
C THR A 11 -5.99 -7.41 12.18
N GLY A 12 -6.87 -7.47 11.17
CA GLY A 12 -7.80 -6.37 10.87
C GLY A 12 -7.12 -5.14 10.27
N GLU A 13 -5.83 -5.22 9.96
CA GLU A 13 -5.08 -4.11 9.39
C GLU A 13 -5.56 -3.76 7.98
N LEU A 14 -5.70 -2.47 7.72
CA LEU A 14 -5.97 -1.92 6.41
C LEU A 14 -4.65 -1.71 5.68
N LEU A 15 -4.45 -2.49 4.63
CA LEU A 15 -3.33 -2.42 3.72
C LEU A 15 -3.74 -1.61 2.49
N MET A 16 -3.03 -0.52 2.24
CA MET A 16 -3.25 0.31 1.07
C MET A 16 -1.93 0.87 0.55
N PHE A 17 -1.95 1.40 -0.68
CA PHE A 17 -0.83 2.14 -1.23
C PHE A 17 -1.31 3.46 -1.83
N GLY A 18 -0.44 4.46 -1.91
CA GLY A 18 -0.63 5.68 -2.68
C GLY A 18 0.46 5.76 -3.74
N TYR A 19 0.13 6.27 -4.92
CA TYR A 19 1.11 6.56 -5.94
C TYR A 19 0.94 7.99 -6.43
N SER A 20 2.03 8.56 -6.94
CA SER A 20 2.09 9.93 -7.45
C SER A 20 3.03 9.98 -8.66
N SER A 21 2.72 10.83 -9.63
CA SER A 21 3.62 11.11 -10.75
C SER A 21 4.85 11.93 -10.34
N PHE A 22 4.83 12.51 -9.14
CA PHE A 22 5.94 13.22 -8.51
C PHE A 22 6.46 12.43 -7.30
N PRO A 23 7.78 12.42 -7.01
CA PRO A 23 8.33 11.72 -5.86
C PRO A 23 7.70 12.17 -4.52
N PRO A 24 7.45 11.24 -3.57
CA PRO A 24 7.63 9.78 -3.69
C PRO A 24 6.57 9.15 -4.61
N THR A 25 7.01 8.24 -5.49
CA THR A 25 6.13 7.66 -6.52
C THR A 25 5.24 6.54 -5.99
N LEU A 26 5.58 5.90 -4.87
CA LEU A 26 4.77 4.92 -4.16
C LEU A 26 4.95 5.06 -2.64
N CYS A 27 3.85 5.10 -1.89
CA CYS A 27 3.81 5.02 -0.43
C CYS A 27 2.96 3.83 -0.01
N ILE A 28 3.42 2.99 0.91
CA ILE A 28 2.67 1.84 1.42
C ILE A 28 2.30 2.08 2.89
N PRO A 29 1.13 2.70 3.17
CA PRO A 29 0.61 2.78 4.51
C PRO A 29 -0.09 1.48 4.95
N GLY A 30 0.38 0.90 6.05
CA GLY A 30 -0.35 -0.09 6.85
C GLY A 30 -1.04 0.62 8.01
N ILE A 31 -2.35 0.44 8.16
CA ILE A 31 -3.16 1.09 9.21
C ILE A 31 -3.77 -0.01 10.10
N SER A 32 -3.73 0.17 11.42
CA SER A 32 -4.33 -0.74 12.38
C SER A 32 -5.86 -0.75 12.27
N ALA A 33 -6.51 -1.75 12.89
CA ALA A 33 -7.97 -1.78 12.99
C ALA A 33 -8.55 -0.53 13.70
N ASP A 34 -7.77 0.09 14.59
CA ASP A 34 -8.14 1.29 15.33
C ASP A 34 -7.84 2.60 14.57
N GLY A 35 -7.29 2.50 13.36
CA GLY A 35 -7.00 3.66 12.50
C GLY A 35 -5.61 4.27 12.73
N GLU A 36 -4.71 3.60 13.45
CA GLU A 36 -3.35 4.08 13.67
C GLU A 36 -2.43 3.70 12.51
N LEU A 37 -1.55 4.61 12.09
CA LEU A 37 -0.56 4.33 11.05
C LEU A 37 0.57 3.46 11.62
N LEU A 38 0.62 2.19 11.20
CA LEU A 38 1.60 1.20 11.67
C LEU A 38 2.90 1.24 10.87
N GLN A 39 2.80 1.45 9.56
CA GLN A 39 3.94 1.45 8.66
C GLN A 39 3.66 2.43 7.53
N SER A 40 4.67 3.20 7.10
CA SER A 40 4.60 4.04 5.91
C SER A 40 5.98 4.04 5.26
N GLU A 41 6.11 3.26 4.20
CA GLU A 41 7.36 3.19 3.44
C GLU A 41 7.21 3.92 2.11
N GLU A 42 8.21 4.74 1.79
CA GLU A 42 8.32 5.40 0.50
C GLU A 42 9.23 4.58 -0.41
N PHE A 43 8.75 4.28 -1.61
CA PHE A 43 9.52 3.62 -2.64
C PHE A 43 9.49 4.44 -3.93
N ASN A 44 10.66 4.62 -4.54
CA ASN A 44 10.76 5.27 -5.84
C ASN A 44 10.68 4.21 -6.94
N CYS A 45 9.46 3.93 -7.40
CA CYS A 45 9.26 3.07 -8.57
C CYS A 45 9.73 3.82 -9.83
N ARG A 46 10.58 3.16 -10.63
CA ARG A 46 11.17 3.72 -11.86
C ARG A 46 10.16 3.96 -12.98
N TRP A 47 8.94 3.43 -12.82
CA TRP A 47 7.86 3.56 -13.78
C TRP A 47 6.61 4.09 -13.07
N THR A 48 5.89 4.98 -13.72
CA THR A 48 4.61 5.49 -13.22
C THR A 48 3.57 4.40 -13.39
N ASP A 49 3.49 3.53 -12.40
CA ASP A 49 2.49 2.48 -12.39
C ASP A 49 1.11 3.12 -12.23
N HIS A 50 0.31 3.06 -13.30
CA HIS A 50 -1.06 3.51 -13.28
C HIS A 50 -2.00 2.39 -12.83
N ASP A 51 -1.51 1.16 -12.66
CA ASP A 51 -2.37 0.06 -12.28
C ASP A 51 -2.68 0.14 -10.77
N ALA A 52 -3.96 0.32 -10.47
CA ALA A 52 -4.44 0.51 -9.10
C ALA A 52 -4.47 -0.80 -8.28
N ARG A 53 -3.97 -1.90 -8.84
CA ARG A 53 -4.10 -3.25 -8.30
C ARG A 53 -2.78 -3.71 -7.68
N PHE A 54 -2.88 -4.31 -6.51
CA PHE A 54 -1.76 -4.94 -5.82
C PHE A 54 -2.25 -6.21 -5.12
N SER A 55 -1.32 -7.09 -4.79
CA SER A 55 -1.58 -8.27 -3.95
C SER A 55 -0.66 -8.25 -2.75
N PHE A 56 -1.14 -8.78 -1.63
CA PHE A 56 -0.37 -8.88 -0.40
C PHE A 56 -0.38 -10.32 0.09
N THR A 57 0.69 -10.69 0.76
CA THR A 57 0.83 -11.91 1.56
C THR A 57 1.24 -11.50 2.96
N ARG A 58 1.37 -12.46 3.88
CA ARG A 58 1.72 -12.19 5.28
C ARG A 58 2.90 -11.22 5.45
N ASN A 59 3.92 -11.35 4.59
CA ASN A 59 5.19 -10.61 4.72
C ASN A 59 5.62 -9.86 3.45
N HIS A 60 4.83 -9.92 2.36
CA HIS A 60 5.25 -9.35 1.07
C HIS A 60 4.09 -8.69 0.34
N SER A 61 4.39 -7.55 -0.28
CA SER A 61 3.51 -6.82 -1.18
C SER A 61 4.02 -6.95 -2.61
N PHE A 62 3.10 -7.24 -3.55
CA PHE A 62 3.38 -7.42 -4.97
C PHE A 62 2.62 -6.37 -5.78
N PHE A 63 3.35 -5.70 -6.66
CA PHE A 63 2.86 -4.73 -7.61
C PHE A 63 3.15 -5.27 -9.03
N PRO A 64 2.12 -5.44 -9.88
CA PRO A 64 2.25 -6.04 -11.21
C PRO A 64 2.97 -5.15 -12.23
#